data_AF-O81218-F1
#
_entry.id   AF-O81218-F1
#
_cell.length_a   1.000
_cell.length_b   1.000
_cell.length_c   1.000
_cell.angle_alpha   90.00
_cell.angle_beta   90.00
_cell.angle_gamma   90.00
#
_symmetry.space_group_name_H-M   'P 1'
#
loop_
_entity.id
_entity.type
_entity.pdbx_description
1 polymer ?
#
loop_
_entity_poly.entity_id
_entity_poly.type
_entity_poly.pdbx_seq_one_letter_code
_entity_poly.pdbx_strand_id
1 'polypeptide(L)'
;MSVEGSKSGPTVLDTMSAQEPFVHIPEETIREALKVVLDVRNQPVLIHCKRGEHRTGCVVGCLRKLQKWCLSSVFDEYLHFAAAKARTTDQRFMELFDAQSL
;
A
#
# COMPACT_ATOMS: atom_id res chain seq x y z
N MET A 1 53.24 21.68 -21.11
CA MET A 1 53.55 20.96 -19.85
C MET A 1 52.23 20.56 -19.23
N SER A 2 52.04 19.26 -19.07
CA SER A 2 50.88 18.59 -18.48
C SER A 2 50.61 19.03 -17.04
N VAL A 3 49.36 18.97 -16.61
CA VAL A 3 48.94 18.06 -15.52
C VAL A 3 47.42 17.84 -15.61
N GLU A 4 47.04 16.57 -15.58
CA GLU A 4 45.68 16.04 -15.52
C GLU A 4 45.02 16.32 -14.16
N GLY A 5 43.69 16.43 -14.16
CA GLY A 5 42.87 16.52 -12.97
C GLY A 5 41.51 15.86 -13.22
N SER A 6 41.52 14.55 -13.36
CA SER A 6 40.32 13.71 -13.31
C SER A 6 39.67 13.80 -11.93
N LYS A 7 38.39 14.20 -11.87
CA LYS A 7 37.43 13.71 -10.87
C LYS A 7 36.04 13.56 -11.50
N SER A 8 35.77 12.32 -11.91
CA SER A 8 34.46 11.65 -11.80
C SER A 8 33.76 12.03 -10.48
N GLY A 9 32.46 12.28 -10.38
CA GLY A 9 31.32 12.20 -11.28
C GLY A 9 30.07 12.67 -10.52
N PRO A 10 28.84 12.59 -11.08
CA PRO A 10 27.64 12.75 -10.27
C PRO A 10 27.36 11.43 -9.56
N THR A 11 27.61 11.36 -8.26
CA THR A 11 27.11 10.23 -7.44
C THR A 11 25.59 10.32 -7.34
N VAL A 12 24.94 9.47 -8.12
CA VAL A 12 23.72 8.72 -7.83
C VAL A 12 22.95 9.11 -6.55
N LEU A 13 21.73 9.60 -6.79
CA LEU A 13 20.50 9.21 -6.10
C LEU A 13 20.27 9.69 -4.65
N ASP A 14 20.31 11.00 -4.41
CA ASP A 14 19.45 11.60 -3.37
C ASP A 14 18.11 12.02 -4.01
N THR A 15 17.36 11.04 -4.52
CA THR A 15 15.92 11.22 -4.66
C THR A 15 15.36 11.18 -3.25
N MET A 16 15.37 12.32 -2.57
CA MET A 16 14.58 12.50 -1.36
C MET A 16 13.16 12.13 -1.73
N SER A 17 12.71 10.97 -1.26
CA SER A 17 11.33 10.56 -1.31
C SER A 17 10.56 11.66 -0.58
N ALA A 18 9.99 12.60 -1.34
CA ALA A 18 8.97 13.49 -0.84
C ALA A 18 7.93 12.56 -0.19
N GLN A 19 7.92 12.51 1.14
CA GLN A 19 6.89 11.79 1.86
C GLN A 19 5.60 12.41 1.34
N GLU A 20 4.80 11.63 0.62
CA GLU A 20 3.52 12.14 0.14
C GLU A 20 2.78 12.68 1.38
N PRO A 21 2.29 13.93 1.34
CA PRO A 21 1.63 14.55 2.48
C PRO A 21 0.56 13.58 2.99
N PHE A 22 0.50 13.38 4.32
CA PHE A 22 -0.36 12.40 5.00
C PHE A 22 -1.70 12.16 4.28
N VAL A 23 -1.74 11.20 3.35
CA VAL A 23 -2.95 10.87 2.61
C VAL A 23 -3.75 9.92 3.49
N HIS A 24 -4.64 10.49 4.30
CA HIS A 24 -5.56 9.70 5.11
C HIS A 24 -6.59 9.03 4.20
N ILE A 25 -6.64 7.71 4.20
CA ILE A 25 -7.68 6.94 3.50
C ILE A 25 -8.90 6.90 4.43
N PRO A 26 -10.04 7.50 4.05
CA PRO A 26 -11.24 7.43 4.88
C PRO A 26 -11.70 5.98 5.02
N GLU A 27 -11.99 5.54 6.24
CA GLU A 27 -12.45 4.18 6.52
C GLU A 27 -13.71 3.81 5.73
N GLU A 28 -14.65 4.76 5.62
CA GLU A 28 -15.90 4.57 4.89
C GLU A 28 -15.65 4.24 3.41
N THR A 29 -14.64 4.85 2.79
CA THR A 29 -14.27 4.55 1.40
C THR A 29 -13.79 3.11 1.24
N ILE A 30 -13.09 2.56 2.24
CA ILE A 30 -12.67 1.15 2.24
C ILE A 30 -13.88 0.23 2.44
N ARG A 31 -14.83 0.60 3.32
CA ARG A 31 -16.07 -0.18 3.52
C ARG A 31 -16.90 -0.26 2.24
N GLU A 32 -17.13 0.86 1.57
CA GLU A 32 -17.87 0.89 0.31
C GLU A 32 -17.17 0.07 -0.78
N ALA A 33 -15.85 0.16 -0.88
CA ALA A 33 -15.09 -0.68 -1.81
C ALA A 33 -15.26 -2.18 -1.50
N LEU A 34 -15.21 -2.57 -0.22
CA LEU A 34 -15.40 -3.96 0.20
C LEU A 34 -16.81 -4.47 -0.11
N LYS A 35 -17.86 -3.66 0.09
CA LYS A 35 -19.23 -4.02 -0.30
C LYS A 35 -19.34 -4.37 -1.79
N VAL A 36 -18.69 -3.59 -2.65
CA VAL A 36 -18.64 -3.86 -4.11
C VAL A 36 -17.89 -5.16 -4.40
N VAL A 37 -16.74 -5.37 -3.76
CA VAL A 37 -15.89 -6.56 -3.99
C VAL A 37 -16.55 -7.85 -3.50
N LEU A 38 -17.28 -7.80 -2.40
CA LEU A 38 -17.96 -8.95 -1.80
C LEU A 38 -19.25 -9.34 -2.54
N ASP A 39 -19.85 -8.44 -3.30
CA ASP A 39 -21.01 -8.75 -4.12
C ASP A 39 -20.62 -9.59 -5.34
N VAL A 40 -21.02 -10.86 -5.32
CA VAL A 40 -20.73 -11.84 -6.36
C VAL A 40 -21.24 -11.44 -7.74
N ARG A 41 -22.25 -10.56 -7.82
CA ARG A 41 -22.80 -10.06 -9.10
C ARG A 41 -21.82 -9.15 -9.84
N ASN A 42 -20.85 -8.57 -9.13
CA ASN A 42 -19.83 -7.70 -9.73
C ASN A 42 -18.65 -8.49 -10.30
N GLN A 43 -18.55 -9.79 -10.03
CA GLN A 43 -17.38 -10.59 -10.39
C GLN A 43 -17.38 -10.94 -11.90
N PRO A 44 -16.23 -10.83 -12.59
CA PRO A 44 -14.88 -10.54 -12.07
C PRO A 44 -14.59 -9.03 -11.86
N VAL A 45 -13.99 -8.67 -10.70
CA VAL A 45 -13.61 -7.29 -10.34
C VAL A 45 -12.08 -7.10 -10.34
N LEU A 46 -11.60 -5.98 -10.89
CA LEU A 46 -10.22 -5.52 -10.75
C LEU A 46 -10.13 -4.40 -9.71
N ILE A 47 -9.38 -4.62 -8.62
CA ILE A 47 -9.06 -3.59 -7.63
C ILE A 47 -7.73 -2.96 -7.99
N HIS A 48 -7.70 -1.65 -8.24
CA HIS A 48 -6.45 -0.94 -8.51
C HIS A 48 -6.44 0.48 -7.92
N CYS A 49 -5.24 1.03 -7.78
CA CYS A 49 -5.03 2.45 -7.54
C CYS A 49 -3.95 2.95 -8.51
N LYS A 50 -3.17 3.98 -8.15
CA LYS A 50 -2.12 4.50 -9.05
C LYS A 50 -0.98 3.49 -9.24
N ARG A 51 -0.57 2.81 -8.16
CA ARG A 51 0.58 1.89 -8.16
C ARG A 51 0.29 0.52 -7.56
N GLY A 52 -0.95 0.28 -7.12
CA GLY A 52 -1.35 -0.99 -6.49
C GLY A 52 -0.82 -1.20 -5.07
N GLU A 53 -0.24 -0.18 -4.43
CA GLU A 53 0.45 -0.33 -3.14
C GLU A 53 -0.44 0.06 -1.95
N HIS A 54 -0.70 1.36 -1.74
CA HIS A 54 -1.32 1.85 -0.50
C HIS A 54 -2.83 1.60 -0.43
N ARG A 55 -3.62 2.28 -1.29
CA ARG A 55 -5.09 2.16 -1.27
C ARG A 55 -5.54 0.74 -1.60
N THR A 56 -4.92 0.13 -2.62
CA THR A 56 -5.18 -1.26 -2.99
C THR A 56 -4.80 -2.19 -1.85
N GLY A 57 -3.62 -2.00 -1.23
CA GLY A 57 -3.18 -2.78 -0.09
C GLY A 57 -4.12 -2.70 1.10
N CYS A 58 -4.65 -1.52 1.44
CA CYS A 58 -5.65 -1.38 2.51
C CYS A 58 -6.94 -2.14 2.20
N VAL A 59 -7.49 -2.04 0.98
CA VAL A 59 -8.70 -2.80 0.60
C VAL A 59 -8.44 -4.30 0.67
N VAL A 60 -7.35 -4.77 0.07
CA VAL A 60 -7.00 -6.20 0.05
C VAL A 60 -6.71 -6.71 1.46
N GLY A 61 -5.97 -5.96 2.28
CA GLY A 61 -5.68 -6.35 3.65
C GLY A 61 -6.93 -6.45 4.52
N CYS A 62 -7.87 -5.51 4.39
CA CYS A 62 -9.16 -5.62 5.06
C CYS A 62 -10.01 -6.80 4.54
N LEU A 63 -9.96 -7.10 3.23
CA LEU A 63 -10.57 -8.30 2.66
C LEU A 63 -9.96 -9.59 3.26
N ARG A 64 -8.63 -9.66 3.44
CA ARG A 64 -7.98 -10.79 4.10
C ARG A 64 -8.41 -10.96 5.56
N LYS A 65 -8.62 -9.86 6.29
CA LYS A 65 -9.18 -9.92 7.65
C LYS A 65 -10.60 -10.53 7.65
N LEU A 66 -11.44 -10.19 6.68
CA LEU A 66 -12.76 -10.83 6.50
C LEU A 66 -12.63 -12.33 6.24
N GLN A 67 -11.64 -12.71 5.43
CA GLN A 67 -11.26 -14.11 5.15
C GLN A 67 -10.56 -14.81 6.32
N LYS A 68 -10.49 -14.18 7.50
CA LYS A 68 -9.92 -14.75 8.74
C LYS A 68 -8.43 -15.06 8.68
N TRP A 69 -7.68 -14.35 7.84
CA TRP A 69 -6.22 -14.43 7.87
C TRP A 69 -5.68 -13.80 9.17
N CYS A 70 -4.57 -14.33 9.69
CA CYS A 70 -3.87 -13.70 10.81
C CYS A 70 -3.17 -12.42 10.37
N LEU A 71 -3.07 -11.42 11.25
CA LEU A 71 -2.52 -10.10 10.91
C LEU A 71 -1.10 -10.16 10.36
N SER A 72 -0.26 -11.10 10.82
CA SER A 72 1.08 -11.29 10.28
C SER A 72 1.06 -11.66 8.80
N SER A 73 0.16 -12.56 8.37
CA SER A 73 0.02 -12.93 6.95
C SER A 73 -0.55 -11.79 6.12
N VAL A 74 -1.47 -11.00 6.69
CA VAL A 74 -1.99 -9.79 6.03
C VAL A 74 -0.87 -8.79 5.78
N PHE A 75 -0.03 -8.55 6.77
CA PHE A 75 1.10 -7.62 6.63
C PHE A 75 2.17 -8.15 5.70
N ASP A 76 2.45 -9.46 5.71
CA ASP A 76 3.40 -10.07 4.77
C ASP A 76 2.96 -9.87 3.31
N GLU A 77 1.67 -10.12 3.00
CA GLU A 77 1.11 -9.85 1.67
C GLU A 77 1.22 -8.35 1.31
N TYR A 78 0.84 -7.45 2.21
CA TYR A 78 0.96 -6.01 1.98
C TYR A 78 2.40 -5.58 1.71
N LEU A 79 3.36 -6.04 2.53
CA LEU A 79 4.78 -5.69 2.40
C LEU A 79 5.36 -6.23 1.10
N HIS A 80 4.95 -7.43 0.67
CA HIS A 80 5.36 -8.01 -0.59
C HIS A 80 5.01 -7.09 -1.78
N PHE A 81 3.79 -6.55 -1.81
CA PHE A 81 3.33 -5.68 -2.90
C PHE A 81 3.77 -4.22 -2.77
N ALA A 82 3.81 -3.67 -1.56
CA ALA A 82 4.22 -2.28 -1.33
C ALA A 82 5.74 -2.07 -1.37
N ALA A 83 6.52 -3.14 -1.13
CA ALA A 83 7.97 -3.18 -1.18
C ALA A 83 8.62 -1.97 -0.48
N ALA A 84 9.54 -1.27 -1.16
CA ALA A 84 10.28 -0.13 -0.63
C ALA A 84 9.41 1.09 -0.24
N LYS A 85 8.10 1.07 -0.52
CA LYS A 85 7.17 2.18 -0.25
C LYS A 85 6.05 1.78 0.72
N ALA A 86 6.22 0.68 1.43
CA ALA A 86 5.32 0.29 2.52
C ALA A 86 5.19 1.41 3.56
N ARG A 87 3.96 1.64 4.02
CA ARG A 87 3.65 2.64 5.05
C ARG A 87 3.18 1.94 6.31
N THR A 88 3.73 2.35 7.46
CA THR A 88 3.26 1.89 8.77
C THR A 88 1.82 2.34 9.04
N THR A 89 1.40 3.48 8.48
CA THR A 89 0.02 3.98 8.58
C THR A 89 -1.00 3.03 7.97
N ASP A 90 -0.66 2.38 6.86
CA ASP A 90 -1.55 1.45 6.17
C ASP A 90 -1.69 0.15 6.98
N GLN A 91 -0.58 -0.37 7.52
CA GLN A 91 -0.60 -1.54 8.40
C GLN A 91 -1.40 -1.26 9.69
N ARG A 92 -1.20 -0.08 10.29
CA ARG A 92 -1.97 0.33 11.48
C ARG A 92 -3.46 0.50 11.17
N PHE A 93 -3.80 1.04 10.00
CA PHE A 93 -5.19 1.09 9.53
C PHE A 93 -5.78 -0.32 9.42
N MET A 94 -5.09 -1.25 8.75
CA MET A 94 -5.54 -2.64 8.63
C MET A 94 -5.69 -3.31 9.99
N GLU A 95 -4.78 -3.09 10.93
CA GLU A 95 -4.85 -3.61 12.30
C GLU A 95 -6.15 -3.17 12.99
N LEU A 96 -6.42 -1.86 12.98
CA LEU A 96 -7.53 -1.23 13.69
C LEU A 96 -8.88 -1.38 12.99
N PHE A 97 -8.89 -1.63 11.68
CA PHE A 97 -10.13 -1.73 10.90
C PHE A 97 -11.04 -2.84 11.45
N ASP A 98 -12.23 -2.47 11.93
CA ASP A 98 -13.21 -3.45 12.37
C ASP A 98 -13.93 -4.07 11.16
N ALA A 99 -13.45 -5.24 10.76
CA ALA A 99 -14.00 -6.00 9.65
C ALA A 99 -15.29 -6.75 10.03
N GLN A 100 -15.65 -6.88 11.31
CA GLN A 100 -16.85 -7.61 11.71
C GLN A 100 -18.14 -6.80 11.50
N SER A 101 -18.01 -5.47 11.37
CA SER A 101 -19.12 -4.54 11.16
C SER A 101 -19.44 -4.25 9.69
N LEU A 102 -19.11 -5.19 8.78
CA LEU A 102 -19.27 -5.03 7.33
C LEU A 102 -20.45 -5.83 6.77
#